data_AF-A0A3D4AV67-F1
#
_entry.id   AF-A0A3D4AV67-F1
#
_cell.length_a   1.000
_cell.length_b   1.000
_cell.length_c   1.000
_cell.angle_alpha   90.00
_cell.angle_beta   90.00
_cell.angle_gamma   90.00
#
_symmetry.space_group_name_H-M   'P 1'
#
loop_
_entity.id
_entity.type
_entity.pdbx_description
1 polymer ?
#
loop_
_entity_poly.entity_id
_entity_poly.type
_entity_poly.pdbx_seq_one_letter_code
_entity_poly.pdbx_strand_id
1 'polypeptide(L)'
;AKFYSRFYKLMQHFSKLHSNIKLVKYEELIAGPEQKIKELVSYCDLDWQPQCLDFHLNTAPVSTASKMQVRQPLNNKAIGRWKKFKPYTNEAQTHLVNEGVIGLIK
;
A
#
# COMPACT_ATOMS: atom_id res chain seq x y z
N ALA A 1 6.91 12.63 9.46
CA ALA A 1 5.63 13.21 9.00
C ALA A 1 5.81 14.10 7.77
N LYS A 2 6.58 15.21 7.87
CA LYS A 2 6.84 16.14 6.75
C LYS A 2 7.23 15.49 5.42
N PHE A 3 8.20 14.57 5.45
CA PHE A 3 8.62 13.84 4.24
C PHE A 3 7.45 13.07 3.60
N TYR A 4 6.70 12.32 4.39
CA TYR A 4 5.56 11.54 3.92
C TYR A 4 4.45 12.44 3.34
N SER A 5 4.13 13.57 3.99
CA SER A 5 3.14 14.52 3.48
C SER A 5 3.52 15.08 2.11
N ARG A 6 4.81 15.43 1.92
CA ARG A 6 5.33 15.90 0.63
C ARG A 6 5.25 14.81 -0.44
N PHE A 7 5.69 13.59 -0.11
CA PHE A 7 5.59 12.44 -1.01
C PHE A 7 4.13 12.16 -1.41
N TYR A 8 3.21 12.16 -0.45
CA TYR A 8 1.79 11.93 -0.69
C TYR A 8 1.19 12.95 -1.65
N LYS A 9 1.43 14.25 -1.41
CA LYS A 9 0.99 15.34 -2.30
C LYS A 9 1.62 15.23 -3.70
N LEU A 10 2.90 14.87 -3.79
CA LEU A 10 3.59 14.66 -5.05
C LEU A 10 2.95 13.51 -5.86
N MET A 11 2.70 12.38 -5.22
CA MET A 11 2.06 11.24 -5.89
C MET A 11 0.62 11.54 -6.31
N GLN A 12 -0.15 12.28 -5.49
CA GLN A 12 -1.47 12.77 -5.88
C GLN A 12 -1.42 13.72 -7.08
N HIS A 13 -0.41 14.59 -7.14
CA HIS A 13 -0.22 15.49 -8.27
C HIS A 13 0.06 14.69 -9.55
N PHE A 14 1.01 13.75 -9.50
CA PHE A 14 1.33 12.92 -10.65
C PHE A 14 0.18 12.02 -11.09
N SER A 15 -0.60 11.45 -10.17
CA SER A 15 -1.78 10.65 -10.54
C SER A 15 -2.89 11.46 -11.23
N LYS A 16 -2.91 12.79 -11.07
CA LYS A 16 -3.84 13.68 -11.79
C LYS A 16 -3.32 14.07 -13.16
N LEU A 17 -2.01 14.17 -13.33
CA LEU A 17 -1.38 14.53 -14.60
C LEU A 17 -1.22 13.35 -15.56
N HIS A 18 -1.10 12.14 -15.01
CA HIS A 18 -0.76 10.96 -15.77
C HIS A 18 -1.77 9.84 -15.54
N SER A 19 -2.39 9.36 -16.62
CA SER A 19 -3.36 8.26 -16.57
C SER A 19 -2.73 6.91 -16.24
N ASN A 20 -1.41 6.77 -16.40
CA ASN A 20 -0.63 5.56 -16.13
C ASN A 20 -0.03 5.52 -14.71
N ILE A 21 -0.49 6.39 -13.79
CA ILE A 21 -0.16 6.30 -12.36
C ILE A 21 -1.42 5.98 -11.55
N LYS A 22 -1.40 4.82 -10.87
CA LYS A 22 -2.47 4.37 -9.96
C LYS A 22 -2.01 4.36 -8.52
N LEU A 23 -2.76 5.05 -7.66
CA LEU A 23 -2.57 5.01 -6.21
C LEU A 23 -3.35 3.83 -5.63
N VAL A 24 -2.66 2.97 -4.89
CA VAL A 24 -3.23 1.78 -4.26
C VAL A 24 -3.14 1.91 -2.75
N LYS A 25 -4.29 1.84 -2.07
CA LYS A 25 -4.32 1.78 -0.60
C LYS A 25 -4.17 0.34 -0.15
N TYR A 26 -3.21 0.11 0.73
CA TYR A 26 -2.90 -1.22 1.23
C TYR A 26 -4.09 -1.85 1.95
N GLU A 27 -4.82 -1.09 2.76
CA GLU A 27 -5.96 -1.57 3.53
C GLU A 27 -7.11 -2.04 2.63
N GLU A 28 -7.37 -1.34 1.51
CA GLU A 28 -8.38 -1.74 0.54
C GLU A 28 -7.96 -3.01 -0.21
N LEU A 29 -6.67 -3.13 -0.57
CA LEU A 29 -6.11 -4.33 -1.19
C LEU A 29 -6.26 -5.56 -0.29
N ILE A 30 -5.97 -5.43 1.01
CA ILE A 30 -6.11 -6.54 1.96
C ILE A 30 -7.57 -6.88 2.26
N ALA A 31 -8.48 -5.89 2.24
CA ALA A 31 -9.90 -6.12 2.48
C ALA A 31 -10.60 -6.88 1.34
N GLY A 32 -10.12 -6.77 0.10
CA GLY A 32 -10.69 -7.43 -1.07
C GLY A 32 -9.62 -7.81 -2.11
N PRO A 33 -8.72 -8.75 -1.80
CA PRO A 33 -7.51 -8.98 -2.59
C PRO A 33 -7.80 -9.42 -4.02
N GLU A 34 -8.68 -10.38 -4.25
CA GLU A 34 -8.96 -10.86 -5.61
C GLU A 34 -9.49 -9.76 -6.53
N GLN A 35 -10.52 -9.04 -6.08
CA GLN A 35 -11.09 -7.94 -6.85
C GLN A 35 -10.02 -6.86 -7.09
N LYS A 36 -9.28 -6.45 -6.05
CA LYS A 36 -8.30 -5.38 -6.16
C LYS A 36 -7.10 -5.75 -7.02
N ILE A 37 -6.64 -7.00 -6.97
CA ILE A 37 -5.54 -7.47 -7.82
C ILE A 37 -6.01 -7.60 -9.27
N LYS A 38 -7.25 -8.07 -9.53
CA LYS A 38 -7.83 -8.03 -10.90
C LYS A 38 -7.88 -6.60 -11.45
N GLU A 39 -8.34 -5.64 -10.66
CA GLU A 39 -8.35 -4.21 -11.02
C GLU A 39 -6.95 -3.63 -11.27
N LEU A 40 -5.90 -4.21 -10.66
CA LEU A 40 -4.50 -3.80 -10.88
C LEU A 40 -3.92 -4.42 -12.13
N VAL A 41 -4.13 -5.72 -12.32
CA VAL A 41 -3.68 -6.46 -13.50
C VAL A 41 -4.30 -5.86 -14.77
N SER A 42 -5.62 -5.62 -14.76
CA SER A 42 -6.31 -4.95 -15.87
C SER A 42 -5.83 -3.52 -16.11
N TYR A 43 -5.48 -2.77 -15.06
CA TYR A 43 -4.94 -1.42 -15.20
C TYR A 43 -3.57 -1.40 -15.89
N CYS A 44 -2.80 -2.48 -15.77
CA CYS A 44 -1.51 -2.65 -16.44
C CYS A 44 -1.65 -3.25 -17.86
N ASP A 45 -2.87 -3.37 -18.39
CA ASP A 45 -3.16 -4.03 -19.67
C ASP A 45 -2.63 -5.47 -19.74
N LEU A 46 -2.70 -6.20 -18.61
CA LEU A 46 -2.28 -7.60 -18.50
C LEU A 46 -3.49 -8.52 -18.33
N ASP A 47 -3.34 -9.77 -18.77
CA ASP A 47 -4.35 -10.81 -18.58
C ASP A 47 -4.35 -11.34 -17.14
N TRP A 48 -5.55 -11.63 -16.62
CA TRP A 48 -5.71 -12.20 -15.29
C TRP A 48 -5.15 -13.62 -15.19
N GLN A 49 -4.41 -13.89 -14.12
CA GLN A 49 -3.92 -15.21 -13.76
C GLN A 49 -4.25 -15.50 -12.28
N PRO A 50 -4.88 -16.64 -11.95
CA PRO A 50 -5.17 -17.01 -10.56
C PRO A 50 -3.94 -17.00 -9.65
N GLN A 51 -2.76 -17.31 -10.21
CA GLN A 51 -1.46 -17.30 -9.53
C GLN A 51 -1.07 -15.93 -8.96
N CYS A 52 -1.72 -14.83 -9.39
CA CYS A 52 -1.56 -13.53 -8.76
C CYS A 52 -1.98 -13.52 -7.28
N LEU A 53 -2.88 -14.41 -6.85
CA LEU A 53 -3.23 -14.63 -5.45
C LEU A 53 -2.19 -15.49 -4.71
N ASP A 54 -1.54 -16.38 -5.44
CA ASP A 54 -0.54 -17.33 -4.93
C ASP A 54 0.90 -16.84 -5.14
N PHE A 55 1.12 -15.52 -5.18
CA PHE A 55 2.44 -14.90 -5.41
C PHE A 55 3.54 -15.43 -4.48
N HIS A 56 3.18 -15.85 -3.26
CA HIS A 56 4.09 -16.40 -2.26
C HIS A 56 4.70 -17.76 -2.67
N LEU A 57 4.07 -18.49 -3.60
CA LEU A 57 4.56 -19.75 -4.17
C LEU A 57 5.59 -19.54 -5.29
N ASN A 58 5.73 -18.32 -5.82
CA ASN A 58 6.68 -18.02 -6.90
C ASN A 58 8.12 -18.32 -6.45
N THR A 59 8.87 -19.12 -7.21
CA THR A 59 10.24 -19.55 -6.85
C THR A 59 11.31 -18.50 -7.13
N ALA A 60 11.02 -17.46 -7.92
CA ALA A 60 11.98 -16.43 -8.30
C ALA A 60 12.66 -15.75 -7.09
N PRO A 61 13.98 -15.46 -7.16
CA PRO A 61 14.72 -14.89 -6.05
C PRO A 61 14.19 -13.51 -5.65
N VAL A 62 14.10 -13.27 -4.34
CA VAL A 62 13.74 -11.96 -3.76
C VAL A 62 14.93 -11.46 -2.95
N SER A 63 15.55 -10.38 -3.41
CA SER A 63 16.79 -9.81 -2.85
C SER A 63 16.56 -8.50 -2.08
N THR A 64 15.39 -8.36 -1.44
CA THR A 64 15.02 -7.18 -0.65
C THR A 64 14.97 -7.50 0.84
N ALA A 65 15.07 -6.48 1.71
CA ALA A 65 14.94 -6.63 3.16
C ALA A 65 13.57 -7.24 3.59
N SER A 66 12.56 -7.16 2.73
CA SER A 66 11.22 -7.71 2.94
C SER A 66 11.08 -9.17 2.49
N LYS A 67 12.16 -9.88 2.13
CA LYS A 67 12.15 -11.26 1.60
C LYS A 67 11.21 -12.20 2.36
N MET A 68 11.36 -12.27 3.68
CA MET A 68 10.52 -13.17 4.50
C MET A 68 9.03 -12.78 4.49
N GLN A 69 8.71 -11.49 4.34
CA GLN A 69 7.32 -11.02 4.29
C GLN A 69 6.64 -11.32 2.96
N VAL A 70 7.36 -11.16 1.85
CA VAL A 70 6.85 -11.45 0.48
C VAL A 70 6.64 -12.95 0.27
N ARG A 71 7.31 -13.80 1.04
CA ARG A 71 7.16 -15.27 1.02
C ARG A 71 6.00 -15.78 1.90
N GLN A 72 5.13 -14.90 2.36
CA GLN A 72 3.92 -15.27 3.11
C GLN A 72 2.68 -14.92 2.29
N PRO A 73 1.56 -15.65 2.47
CA PRO A 73 0.29 -15.23 1.92
C PRO A 73 -0.08 -13.81 2.34
N LEU A 74 -0.90 -13.13 1.53
CA LEU A 74 -1.48 -11.83 1.89
C LEU A 74 -2.17 -11.94 3.25
N ASN A 75 -1.86 -11.02 4.14
CA ASN A 75 -2.40 -11.01 5.49
C ASN A 75 -2.54 -9.59 6.04
N ASN A 76 -3.42 -9.43 7.01
CA ASN A 76 -3.70 -8.16 7.66
C ASN A 76 -2.79 -7.87 8.87
N LYS A 77 -1.77 -8.69 9.14
CA LYS A 77 -0.96 -8.57 10.37
C LYS A 77 -0.24 -7.23 10.50
N ALA A 78 0.02 -6.54 9.38
CA ALA A 78 0.65 -5.23 9.36
C ALA A 78 -0.32 -4.08 9.69
N ILE A 79 -1.61 -4.27 9.47
CA ILE A 79 -2.64 -3.24 9.70
C ILE A 79 -2.72 -2.94 11.19
N GLY A 80 -2.67 -1.66 11.54
CA GLY A 80 -2.76 -1.21 12.93
C GLY A 80 -1.52 -1.45 13.80
N ARG A 81 -0.41 -2.01 13.27
CA ARG A 81 0.83 -2.20 14.05
C ARG A 81 1.34 -0.89 14.66
N TRP A 82 1.16 0.22 13.95
CA TRP A 82 1.54 1.55 14.42
C TRP A 82 0.86 1.94 15.75
N LYS A 83 -0.32 1.36 16.05
CA LYS A 83 -1.09 1.68 17.27
C LYS A 83 -0.31 1.36 18.55
N LYS A 84 0.65 0.43 18.51
CA LYS A 84 1.58 0.16 19.62
C LYS A 84 2.46 1.36 19.99
N PHE A 85 2.71 2.24 19.01
CA PHE A 85 3.52 3.46 19.17
C PHE A 85 2.64 4.71 19.29
N LYS A 86 1.31 4.56 19.34
CA LYS A 86 0.36 5.68 19.39
C LYS A 86 0.71 6.75 20.45
N PRO A 87 1.17 6.40 21.67
CA PRO A 87 1.58 7.41 22.66
C PRO A 87 2.68 8.35 22.21
N TYR A 88 3.48 7.96 21.20
CA TYR A 88 4.66 8.68 20.72
C TYR A 88 4.46 9.31 19.33
N THR A 89 3.25 9.26 18.75
CA THR A 89 3.01 9.71 17.37
C THR A 89 2.18 10.99 17.28
N ASN A 90 1.88 11.66 18.39
CA ASN A 90 1.01 12.84 18.43
C ASN A 90 1.44 13.94 17.43
N GLU A 91 2.69 14.39 17.48
CA GLU A 91 3.19 15.43 16.57
C GLU A 91 3.06 15.00 15.10
N ALA A 92 3.41 13.74 14.81
CA ALA A 92 3.30 13.20 13.47
C ALA A 92 1.84 13.14 12.98
N GLN A 93 0.92 12.69 13.84
CA GLN A 93 -0.52 12.62 13.55
C GLN A 93 -1.09 14.02 13.29
N THR A 94 -0.81 14.99 14.17
CA THR A 94 -1.25 16.39 13.99
C THR A 94 -0.75 16.97 12.67
N HIS A 95 0.53 16.78 12.35
CA HIS A 95 1.08 17.24 11.08
C HIS A 95 0.37 16.59 9.88
N LEU A 96 0.15 15.28 9.89
CA LEU A 96 -0.48 14.56 8.78
C LEU A 96 -1.94 14.99 8.56
N VAL A 97 -2.68 15.24 9.65
CA VAL A 97 -4.06 15.77 9.60
C VAL A 97 -4.07 17.16 8.98
N ASN A 98 -3.20 18.06 9.45
CA ASN A 98 -3.11 19.43 8.93
C ASN A 98 -2.73 19.48 7.45
N GLU A 99 -1.91 18.53 6.99
CA GLU A 99 -1.50 18.43 5.58
C GLU A 99 -2.57 17.76 4.68
N GLY A 100 -3.71 17.34 5.23
CA GLY A 100 -4.80 16.70 4.48
C GLY A 100 -4.49 15.27 4.05
N VAL A 101 -3.54 14.61 4.72
CA VAL A 101 -3.18 13.21 4.43
C VAL A 101 -4.17 12.28 5.16
N ILE A 102 -5.41 12.27 4.68
CA ILE A 102 -6.54 11.55 5.30
C ILE A 102 -6.36 10.05 5.05
N GLY A 103 -6.35 9.26 6.14
CA GLY A 103 -6.37 7.80 6.11
C GLY A 103 -5.53 7.11 7.20
N LEU A 104 -4.59 7.82 7.83
CA LEU A 104 -3.68 7.22 8.82
C LEU A 104 -4.27 7.09 10.24
N ILE A 105 -5.45 7.64 10.50
CA ILE A 105 -6.09 7.67 11.83
C ILE A 105 -7.49 7.05 11.74
N LYS A 106 -7.57 5.74 11.55
CA LYS A 106 -8.67 4.90 12.06
C LYS A 106 -8.06 3.63 12.68
#